data_AF-A0A1I6H7B6-F1
#
_entry.id   AF-A0A1I6H7B6-F1
#
_cell.length_a   1.000
_cell.length_b   1.000
_cell.length_c   1.000
_cell.angle_alpha   90.00
_cell.angle_beta   90.00
_cell.angle_gamma   90.00
#
_symmetry.space_group_name_H-M   'P 1'
#
loop_
_entity.id
_entity.type
_entity.pdbx_description
1 polymer ?
#
loop_
_entity_poly.entity_id
_entity_poly.type
_entity_poly.pdbx_seq_one_letter_code
_entity_poly.pdbx_strand_id
1 'polypeptide(L)'
;MAVSYFMDFADAKGQILWQMGANTFGAPNMPNILVDADACPVKDEVFKVAYRLNTPVTLVANSYLRTPNHPLISMQVVSDGFDAADDWIAENATPAAVVVTADILLAGRCIEVGATVLSPTGKPFNTSNIGGAIATRAIMADLRAGLEQTSGPAPFSQKDRSNFLNALDRELQRLKREGL
;
A
#
# COMPACT_ATOMS: atom_id res chain seq x y z
N MET A 1 16.67 20.78 33.79
CA MET A 1 15.94 21.66 32.85
C MET A 1 15.84 20.94 31.52
N ALA A 2 14.63 20.62 31.11
CA ALA A 2 14.23 20.45 29.71
C ALA A 2 12.71 20.66 29.73
N VAL A 3 12.28 21.84 29.31
CA VAL A 3 10.87 22.23 29.27
C VAL A 3 10.39 21.86 27.88
N SER A 4 9.60 20.80 27.77
CA SER A 4 8.98 20.39 26.50
C SER A 4 7.82 21.35 26.23
N TYR A 5 8.00 22.28 25.28
CA TYR A 5 6.90 23.09 24.77
C TYR A 5 5.98 22.18 23.93
N PHE A 6 4.86 21.77 24.51
CA PHE A 6 3.69 21.30 23.76
C PHE A 6 3.01 22.55 23.17
N MET A 7 2.94 22.65 21.84
CA MET A 7 2.04 23.60 21.19
C MET A 7 0.76 22.85 20.83
N ASP A 8 -0.31 23.13 21.57
CA ASP A 8 -1.67 22.67 21.27
C ASP A 8 -2.18 23.40 20.01
N PHE A 9 -2.47 22.65 18.94
CA PHE A 9 -3.25 23.18 17.82
C PHE A 9 -4.73 22.88 18.09
N ALA A 10 -5.51 23.93 18.40
CA ALA A 10 -6.96 23.88 18.42
C ALA A 10 -7.51 24.14 17.01
N ASP A 11 -8.62 23.48 16.65
CA ASP A 11 -9.34 23.82 15.42
C ASP A 11 -10.05 25.18 15.56
N ALA A 12 -10.68 25.66 14.47
CA ALA A 12 -11.41 26.94 14.46
C ALA A 12 -12.60 27.00 15.43
N LYS A 13 -12.92 25.90 16.14
CA LYS A 13 -13.99 25.81 17.14
C LYS A 13 -13.46 25.65 18.57
N GLY A 14 -12.15 25.64 18.79
CA GLY A 14 -11.55 25.61 20.12
C GLY A 14 -11.68 24.27 20.84
N GLN A 15 -11.87 23.16 20.13
CA GLN A 15 -11.92 21.83 20.75
C GLN A 15 -10.50 21.23 20.90
N ILE A 16 -10.19 20.75 22.10
CA ILE A 16 -8.95 20.03 22.43
C ILE A 16 -9.12 18.57 21.98
N LEU A 17 -8.27 18.12 21.05
CA LEU A 17 -8.22 16.73 20.60
C LEU A 17 -7.54 15.86 21.68
N TRP A 18 -8.33 15.11 22.44
CA TRP A 18 -7.79 14.08 23.34
C TRP A 18 -7.18 12.92 22.56
N GLN A 19 -6.05 12.41 23.08
CA GLN A 19 -5.33 11.20 22.68
C GLN A 19 -6.24 10.06 22.22
N MET A 20 -6.18 9.75 20.92
CA MET A 20 -6.30 8.38 20.42
C MET A 20 -4.88 7.93 20.03
N GLY A 21 -4.46 6.79 20.57
CA GLY A 21 -3.12 6.26 20.39
C GLY A 21 -2.81 5.82 18.95
N ALA A 22 -1.51 5.88 18.64
CA ALA A 22 -0.80 5.26 17.52
C ALA A 22 -0.80 5.99 16.14
N ASN A 23 0.38 6.52 15.79
CA ASN A 23 0.91 6.69 14.44
C ASN A 23 0.05 7.44 13.40
N THR A 24 -0.16 8.74 13.57
CA THR A 24 -0.47 9.64 12.46
C THR A 24 0.79 9.96 11.65
N PHE A 25 1.28 9.00 10.85
CA PHE A 25 2.31 9.27 9.82
C PHE A 25 1.75 9.70 8.46
N GLY A 26 0.45 9.99 8.38
CA GLY A 26 -0.15 10.66 7.24
C GLY A 26 -0.87 11.91 7.70
N ALA A 27 -0.29 13.09 7.50
CA ALA A 27 -1.15 14.23 7.24
C ALA A 27 -1.99 13.85 6.01
N PRO A 28 -3.29 14.17 5.94
CA PRO A 28 -4.18 13.71 4.87
C PRO A 28 -3.72 14.08 3.44
N ASN A 29 -2.71 14.95 3.32
CA ASN A 29 -2.08 15.39 2.07
C ASN A 29 -0.55 15.17 2.08
N MET A 30 -0.05 14.04 2.62
CA MET A 30 1.35 13.64 2.40
C MET A 30 1.40 12.26 1.75
N PRO A 31 2.29 12.01 0.77
CA PRO A 31 2.27 10.74 0.06
C PRO A 31 2.77 9.65 0.99
N ASN A 32 2.08 8.52 1.00
CA ASN A 32 2.45 7.36 1.79
C ASN A 32 2.33 6.08 0.95
N ILE A 33 2.95 5.01 1.44
CA ILE A 33 2.95 3.71 0.78
C ILE A 33 2.25 2.71 1.71
N LEU A 34 1.22 2.05 1.20
CA LEU A 34 0.57 0.93 1.88
C LEU A 34 0.95 -0.35 1.15
N VAL A 35 1.40 -1.37 1.88
CA VAL A 35 1.86 -2.63 1.28
C VAL A 35 1.11 -3.79 1.92
N ASP A 36 0.38 -4.53 1.08
CA ASP A 36 -0.08 -5.89 1.41
C ASP A 36 1.16 -6.80 1.50
N ALA A 37 1.53 -7.21 2.72
CA ALA A 37 2.85 -7.73 3.03
C ALA A 37 2.92 -9.26 3.15
N ASP A 38 1.78 -9.96 3.11
CA ASP A 38 1.69 -11.41 3.32
C ASP A 38 2.44 -12.22 2.26
N ALA A 39 2.51 -11.72 1.01
CA ALA A 39 3.25 -12.38 -0.07
C ALA A 39 4.04 -11.41 -0.98
N CYS A 40 4.35 -10.19 -0.51
CA CYS A 40 5.00 -9.18 -1.35
C CYS A 40 6.51 -9.46 -1.57
N PRO A 41 6.96 -9.70 -2.82
CA PRO A 41 8.38 -9.99 -3.13
C PRO A 41 9.26 -8.73 -3.26
N VAL A 42 8.65 -7.54 -3.15
CA VAL A 42 9.28 -6.24 -3.43
C VAL A 42 9.42 -5.33 -2.21
N LYS A 43 9.36 -5.88 -0.99
CA LYS A 43 9.49 -5.12 0.26
C LYS A 43 10.81 -4.33 0.33
N ASP A 44 11.92 -4.93 -0.08
CA ASP A 44 13.22 -4.27 -0.10
C ASP A 44 13.29 -3.12 -1.11
N GLU A 45 12.66 -3.29 -2.28
CA GLU A 45 12.52 -2.25 -3.28
C GLU A 45 11.66 -1.08 -2.77
N VAL A 46 10.57 -1.37 -2.05
CA VAL A 46 9.76 -0.34 -1.39
C VAL A 46 10.63 0.47 -0.42
N PHE A 47 11.39 -0.18 0.45
CA PHE A 47 12.24 0.51 1.42
C PHE A 47 13.28 1.41 0.75
N LYS A 48 13.92 0.94 -0.33
CA LYS A 48 14.90 1.74 -1.09
C LYS A 48 14.31 3.04 -1.60
N VAL A 49 13.10 3.00 -2.17
CA VAL A 49 12.43 4.20 -2.70
C VAL A 49 11.93 5.08 -1.55
N ALA A 50 11.33 4.47 -0.52
CA ALA A 50 10.83 5.17 0.66
C ALA A 50 11.93 5.99 1.35
N TYR A 51 13.12 5.42 1.54
CA TYR A 51 14.25 6.13 2.15
C TYR A 51 14.73 7.29 1.27
N ARG A 52 14.85 7.08 -0.05
CA ARG A 52 15.28 8.13 -0.98
C ARG A 52 14.30 9.29 -1.03
N LEU A 53 13.01 8.99 -0.97
CA LEU A 53 11.95 9.99 -1.07
C LEU A 53 11.45 10.47 0.29
N ASN A 54 11.97 9.98 1.41
CA ASN A 54 11.45 10.28 2.74
C ASN A 54 9.92 10.08 2.84
N THR A 55 9.45 8.96 2.31
CA THR A 55 8.03 8.61 2.21
C THR A 55 7.68 7.54 3.24
N PRO A 56 6.67 7.75 4.10
CA PRO A 56 6.22 6.75 5.07
C PRO A 56 5.69 5.48 4.40
N VAL A 57 5.96 4.33 5.02
CA VAL A 57 5.51 3.00 4.59
C VAL A 57 4.77 2.32 5.74
N THR A 58 3.62 1.77 5.44
CA THR A 58 2.89 0.85 6.32
C THR A 58 2.79 -0.51 5.67
N LEU A 59 3.43 -1.50 6.29
CA LEU A 59 3.29 -2.91 5.93
C LEU A 59 2.10 -3.49 6.68
N VAL A 60 1.17 -4.11 5.96
CA VAL A 60 -0.05 -4.68 6.54
C VAL A 60 -0.03 -6.18 6.30
N ALA A 61 -0.21 -6.97 7.35
CA ALA A 61 -0.22 -8.44 7.27
C ALA A 61 -1.06 -9.04 8.38
N ASN A 62 -1.54 -10.26 8.16
CA ASN A 62 -2.26 -11.04 9.16
C ASN A 62 -1.34 -11.53 10.30
N SER A 63 -0.03 -11.55 10.07
CA SER A 63 0.95 -11.96 11.08
C SER A 63 2.13 -11.02 11.15
N TYR A 64 2.83 -11.01 12.28
CA TYR A 64 4.00 -10.15 12.45
C TYR A 64 5.12 -10.54 11.47
N LEU A 65 5.61 -9.54 10.74
CA LEU A 65 6.76 -9.66 9.87
C LEU A 65 7.91 -8.86 10.47
N ARG A 66 9.14 -9.39 10.37
CA ARG A 66 10.31 -8.63 10.77
C ARG A 66 10.54 -7.48 9.80
N THR A 67 10.53 -6.26 10.33
CA THR A 67 10.76 -5.03 9.56
C THR A 67 12.07 -4.35 9.99
N PRO A 68 12.68 -3.53 9.11
CA PRO A 68 13.77 -2.66 9.51
C PRO A 68 13.32 -1.69 10.61
N ASN A 69 14.18 -1.47 11.62
CA ASN A 69 13.92 -0.45 12.63
C ASN A 69 14.25 0.94 12.04
N HIS A 70 13.25 1.59 11.45
CA HIS A 70 13.40 2.91 10.82
C HIS A 70 12.10 3.73 11.00
N PRO A 71 12.18 5.04 11.28
CA PRO A 71 10.99 5.87 11.57
C PRO A 71 9.98 5.97 10.42
N LEU A 72 10.43 5.79 9.18
CA LEU A 72 9.54 5.74 8.00
C LEU A 72 8.79 4.41 7.84
N ILE A 73 9.19 3.36 8.54
CA ILE A 73 8.65 2.00 8.34
C ILE A 73 7.81 1.63 9.55
N SER A 74 6.53 1.37 9.29
CA SER A 74 5.58 0.89 10.28
C SER A 74 5.02 -0.48 9.86
N MET A 75 4.63 -1.27 10.87
CA MET A 75 4.00 -2.57 10.68
C MET A 75 2.62 -2.52 11.34
N GLN A 76 1.58 -2.73 10.55
CA GLN A 76 0.23 -2.97 11.01
C GLN A 76 -0.04 -4.47 10.95
N VAL A 77 -0.20 -5.09 12.11
CA VAL A 77 -0.69 -6.47 12.21
C VAL A 77 -2.19 -6.40 12.43
N VAL A 78 -2.96 -7.09 11.59
CA VAL A 78 -4.42 -7.17 11.71
C VAL A 78 -4.81 -8.51 12.34
N SER A 79 -6.06 -8.62 12.81
CA SER A 79 -6.58 -9.89 13.35
C SER A 79 -6.65 -10.98 12.27
N ASP A 80 -6.63 -12.25 12.68
CA ASP A 80 -6.74 -13.45 11.81
C ASP A 80 -8.09 -13.62 11.07
N GLY A 81 -8.84 -12.54 10.85
CA GLY A 81 -10.02 -12.56 10.00
C GLY A 81 -9.62 -12.77 8.53
N PHE A 82 -10.43 -13.53 7.80
CA PHE A 82 -10.35 -13.54 6.34
C PHE A 82 -10.47 -12.08 5.84
N ASP A 83 -9.59 -11.70 4.92
CA ASP A 83 -9.53 -10.37 4.28
C ASP A 83 -9.28 -9.17 5.23
N ALA A 84 -8.86 -9.40 6.48
CA ALA A 84 -8.64 -8.31 7.44
C ALA A 84 -7.56 -7.30 6.99
N ALA A 85 -6.52 -7.76 6.29
CA ALA A 85 -5.47 -6.89 5.76
C ALA A 85 -6.01 -6.03 4.62
N ASP A 86 -6.79 -6.63 3.72
CA ASP A 86 -7.43 -5.97 2.59
C ASP A 86 -8.40 -4.89 3.07
N ASP A 87 -9.23 -5.20 4.08
CA ASP A 87 -10.15 -4.25 4.70
C ASP A 87 -9.39 -3.06 5.29
N TRP A 88 -8.36 -3.32 6.10
CA TRP A 88 -7.57 -2.26 6.69
C TRP A 88 -6.90 -1.37 5.64
N ILE A 89 -6.31 -1.96 4.60
CA ILE A 89 -5.68 -1.19 3.51
C ILE A 89 -6.73 -0.35 2.78
N ALA A 90 -7.88 -0.92 2.43
CA ALA A 90 -8.93 -0.19 1.73
C ALA A 90 -9.49 0.98 2.55
N GLU A 91 -9.62 0.82 3.87
CA GLU A 91 -10.08 1.86 4.79
C GLU A 91 -9.05 2.99 5.00
N ASN A 92 -7.75 2.69 4.91
CA ASN A 92 -6.67 3.65 5.12
C ASN A 92 -6.08 4.21 3.82
N ALA A 93 -6.50 3.68 2.67
CA ALA A 93 -6.10 4.18 1.36
C ALA A 93 -6.72 5.56 1.10
N THR A 94 -5.89 6.49 0.63
CA THR A 94 -6.29 7.86 0.29
C THR A 94 -5.78 8.21 -1.10
N PRO A 95 -6.22 9.33 -1.71
CA PRO A 95 -5.65 9.81 -2.97
C PRO A 95 -4.13 10.08 -2.93
N ALA A 96 -3.56 10.31 -1.73
CA ALA A 96 -2.13 10.47 -1.52
C ALA A 96 -1.38 9.12 -1.38
N ALA A 97 -2.11 8.01 -1.29
CA ALA A 97 -1.51 6.70 -1.10
C ALA A 97 -1.08 6.03 -2.41
N VAL A 98 0.07 5.36 -2.36
CA VAL A 98 0.45 4.31 -3.30
C VAL A 98 0.30 2.96 -2.62
N VAL A 99 -0.67 2.18 -3.07
CA VAL A 99 -0.95 0.83 -2.58
C VAL A 99 -0.19 -0.20 -3.42
N VAL A 100 0.54 -1.09 -2.77
CA VAL A 100 1.24 -2.21 -3.40
C VAL A 100 0.53 -3.50 -3.03
N THR A 101 -0.11 -4.13 -4.01
CA THR A 101 -0.81 -5.42 -3.83
C THR A 101 -0.81 -6.24 -5.11
N ALA A 102 -0.86 -7.57 -4.97
CA ALA A 102 -1.13 -8.48 -6.07
C ALA A 102 -2.63 -8.86 -6.17
N ASP A 103 -3.45 -8.54 -5.17
CA ASP A 103 -4.87 -8.85 -5.19
C ASP A 103 -5.65 -7.82 -6.03
N ILE A 104 -6.44 -8.35 -6.96
CA ILE A 104 -7.20 -7.55 -7.92
C ILE A 104 -8.45 -6.94 -7.25
N LEU A 105 -9.06 -7.62 -6.28
CA LEU A 105 -10.23 -7.13 -5.55
C LEU A 105 -9.83 -5.99 -4.61
N LEU A 106 -8.73 -6.14 -3.87
CA LEU A 106 -8.17 -5.05 -3.07
C LEU A 106 -7.77 -3.86 -3.96
N ALA A 107 -7.12 -4.13 -5.10
CA ALA A 107 -6.76 -3.07 -6.05
C ALA A 107 -7.99 -2.29 -6.54
N GLY A 108 -9.10 -2.98 -6.82
CA GLY A 108 -10.36 -2.34 -7.18
C GLY A 108 -10.86 -1.38 -6.11
N ARG A 109 -10.95 -1.84 -4.86
CA ARG A 109 -11.38 -1.01 -3.71
C ARG A 109 -10.49 0.22 -3.52
N CYS A 110 -9.18 0.07 -3.67
CA CYS A 110 -8.23 1.17 -3.53
C CYS A 110 -8.36 2.20 -4.67
N ILE A 111 -8.67 1.77 -5.90
CA ILE A 111 -8.93 2.67 -7.02
C ILE A 111 -10.21 3.48 -6.80
N GLU A 112 -11.25 2.89 -6.22
CA GLU A 112 -12.52 3.57 -5.93
C GLU A 112 -12.34 4.77 -4.98
N VAL A 113 -11.40 4.70 -4.05
CA VAL A 113 -11.04 5.81 -3.14
C VAL A 113 -10.01 6.79 -3.75
N GLY A 114 -9.60 6.57 -5.00
CA GLY A 114 -8.66 7.43 -5.73
C GLY A 114 -7.18 7.18 -5.45
N ALA A 115 -6.84 6.10 -4.74
CA ALA A 115 -5.45 5.74 -4.49
C ALA A 115 -4.75 5.25 -5.77
N THR A 116 -3.44 5.44 -5.83
CA THR A 116 -2.62 4.84 -6.88
C THR A 116 -2.28 3.40 -6.50
N VAL A 117 -2.51 2.43 -7.39
CA VAL A 117 -2.26 1.01 -7.06
C VAL A 117 -1.25 0.38 -8.02
N LEU A 118 -0.24 -0.29 -7.48
CA LEU A 118 0.81 -0.97 -8.23
C LEU A 118 0.86 -2.47 -7.88
N SER A 119 1.00 -3.30 -8.91
CA SER A 119 1.39 -4.70 -8.72
C SER A 119 2.86 -4.82 -8.28
N PRO A 120 3.28 -5.93 -7.67
CA PRO A 120 4.69 -6.21 -7.40
C PRO A 120 5.59 -6.25 -8.65
N THR A 121 5.01 -6.38 -9.85
CA THR A 121 5.73 -6.33 -11.13
C THR A 121 5.87 -4.91 -11.70
N GLY A 122 5.35 -3.90 -10.99
CA GLY A 122 5.35 -2.50 -11.40
C GLY A 122 4.26 -2.13 -12.39
N LYS A 123 3.29 -3.02 -12.66
CA LYS A 123 2.15 -2.71 -13.51
C LYS A 123 1.12 -1.91 -12.71
N PRO A 124 0.71 -0.72 -13.17
CA PRO A 124 -0.34 0.03 -12.50
C PRO A 124 -1.71 -0.62 -12.72
N PHE A 125 -2.52 -0.66 -11.67
CA PHE A 125 -3.94 -0.91 -11.81
C PHE A 125 -4.68 0.42 -11.99
N ASN A 126 -5.65 0.45 -12.87
CA ASN A 126 -6.48 1.62 -13.13
C ASN A 126 -7.88 1.20 -13.60
N THR A 127 -8.80 2.15 -13.66
CA THR A 127 -10.19 1.91 -14.06
C THR A 127 -10.32 1.26 -15.44
N SER A 128 -9.39 1.52 -16.36
CA SER A 128 -9.42 0.94 -17.72
C SER A 128 -8.93 -0.51 -17.79
N ASN A 129 -8.15 -0.99 -16.81
CA ASN A 129 -7.63 -2.35 -16.80
C ASN A 129 -8.19 -3.24 -15.69
N ILE A 130 -8.78 -2.67 -14.64
CA ILE A 130 -9.23 -3.43 -13.46
C ILE A 130 -10.42 -4.33 -13.78
N GLY A 131 -11.41 -3.85 -14.54
CA GLY A 131 -12.59 -4.66 -14.90
C GLY A 131 -12.23 -5.88 -15.75
N GLY A 132 -11.34 -5.71 -16.72
CA GLY A 132 -10.81 -6.81 -17.53
C GLY A 132 -9.99 -7.80 -16.71
N ALA A 133 -9.21 -7.31 -15.73
CA ALA A 133 -8.44 -8.16 -14.83
C ALA A 133 -9.34 -9.00 -13.91
N ILE A 134 -10.41 -8.40 -13.35
CA ILE A 134 -11.42 -9.11 -12.55
C ILE A 134 -12.11 -10.19 -13.39
N ALA A 135 -12.60 -9.84 -14.58
CA ALA A 135 -13.27 -10.79 -15.46
C ALA A 135 -12.35 -11.96 -15.86
N THR A 136 -11.09 -11.67 -16.19
CA THR A 136 -10.10 -12.70 -16.51
C THR A 136 -9.80 -13.60 -15.31
N ARG A 137 -9.70 -13.04 -14.09
CA ARG A 137 -9.50 -13.83 -12.86
C ARG A 137 -10.67 -14.77 -12.62
N ALA A 138 -11.91 -14.30 -12.78
CA ALA A 138 -13.11 -15.12 -12.64
C ALA A 138 -13.13 -16.28 -13.65
N ILE A 139 -12.89 -16.00 -14.94
CA ILE A 139 -12.84 -17.02 -16.00
C ILE A 139 -11.73 -18.05 -15.73
N MET A 140 -10.54 -17.61 -15.31
CA MET A 140 -9.42 -18.52 -15.02
C MET A 140 -9.64 -19.35 -13.76
N ALA A 141 -10.34 -18.81 -12.76
CA ALA A 141 -10.76 -19.57 -11.58
C ALA A 141 -11.76 -20.67 -11.97
N ASP A 142 -12.74 -20.35 -12.82
CA ASP A 142 -13.72 -21.30 -13.32
C ASP A 142 -13.07 -22.40 -14.19
N LEU A 143 -12.13 -22.04 -15.08
CA LEU A 143 -11.42 -23.00 -15.94
C LEU A 143 -10.51 -23.95 -15.14
N ARG A 144 -9.90 -23.48 -14.05
CA ARG A 144 -9.09 -24.31 -13.14
C ARG A 144 -9.92 -25.34 -12.38
N ALA A 145 -11.23 -25.11 -12.20
CA ALA A 145 -12.11 -26.11 -11.60
C ALA A 145 -12.33 -27.34 -12.51
N GLY A 146 -11.93 -27.28 -13.80
CA GLY A 146 -12.13 -28.35 -14.77
C GLY A 146 -10.88 -28.90 -15.48
N LEU A 147 -9.68 -28.36 -15.24
CA LEU A 147 -8.45 -28.77 -15.95
C LEU A 147 -7.29 -29.05 -14.98
N GLU A 148 -6.72 -30.26 -15.09
CA GLU A 148 -5.49 -30.70 -14.42
C GLU A 148 -4.31 -29.76 -14.76
N GLN A 149 -3.81 -29.10 -13.73
CA GLN A 149 -2.49 -28.49 -13.56
C GLN A 149 -1.76 -28.03 -14.85
N THR A 150 -2.05 -26.80 -15.31
CA THR A 150 -1.13 -26.07 -16.19
C THR A 150 -0.10 -25.31 -15.35
N SER A 151 1.14 -25.22 -15.87
CA SER A 151 2.31 -24.67 -15.20
C SER A 151 2.03 -23.33 -14.50
N GLY A 152 2.54 -23.19 -13.27
CA GLY A 152 2.36 -22.01 -12.44
C GLY A 152 2.81 -20.69 -13.09
N PRO A 153 2.42 -19.54 -12.52
CA PRO A 153 2.80 -18.24 -13.05
C PRO A 153 4.32 -18.10 -13.19
N ALA A 154 4.76 -17.32 -14.18
CA ALA A 154 6.18 -17.11 -14.45
C ALA A 154 6.92 -16.63 -13.18
N PRO A 155 8.15 -17.13 -12.93
CA PRO A 155 8.90 -16.74 -11.74
C PRO A 155 9.23 -15.24 -11.77
N PHE A 156 9.16 -14.61 -10.61
CA PHE A 156 9.45 -13.19 -10.43
C PHE A 156 10.91 -12.88 -10.83
N SER A 157 11.09 -11.96 -11.79
CA SER A 157 12.39 -11.71 -12.42
C SER A 157 13.06 -10.43 -11.92
N GLN A 158 14.36 -10.29 -12.20
CA GLN A 158 15.08 -9.04 -11.96
C GLN A 158 14.52 -7.86 -12.78
N LYS A 159 13.97 -8.14 -13.97
CA LYS A 159 13.31 -7.14 -14.80
C LYS A 159 12.05 -6.60 -14.11
N ASP A 160 11.29 -7.47 -13.44
CA ASP A 160 10.09 -7.07 -12.70
C ASP A 160 10.45 -6.17 -11.50
N ARG A 161 11.54 -6.46 -10.79
CA ARG A 161 12.07 -5.58 -9.72
C ARG A 161 12.42 -4.20 -10.25
N SER A 162 13.13 -4.13 -11.37
CA SER A 162 13.48 -2.84 -12.00
C SER A 162 12.26 -2.07 -12.47
N ASN A 163 11.28 -2.75 -13.07
CA ASN A 163 10.01 -2.14 -13.48
C ASN A 163 9.26 -1.59 -12.28
N PHE A 164 9.18 -2.35 -11.18
CA PHE A 164 8.55 -1.93 -9.93
C PHE A 164 9.21 -0.69 -9.34
N LEU A 165 10.55 -0.67 -9.22
CA LEU A 165 11.30 0.49 -8.72
C LEU A 165 11.01 1.75 -9.55
N ASN A 166 11.02 1.64 -10.87
CA ASN A 166 10.75 2.75 -11.78
C ASN A 166 9.30 3.23 -11.66
N ALA A 167 8.34 2.30 -11.52
CA ALA A 167 6.94 2.63 -11.37
C ALA A 167 6.67 3.35 -10.03
N LEU A 168 7.13 2.78 -8.92
CA LEU A 168 6.94 3.34 -7.58
C LEU A 168 7.54 4.73 -7.45
N ASP A 169 8.78 4.91 -7.93
CA ASP A 169 9.43 6.22 -7.91
C ASP A 169 8.66 7.27 -8.73
N ARG A 170 8.21 6.90 -9.95
CA ARG A 170 7.42 7.79 -10.81
C ARG A 170 6.12 8.23 -10.16
N GLU A 171 5.37 7.30 -9.58
CA GLU A 171 4.06 7.61 -8.97
C GLU A 171 4.21 8.47 -7.71
N LEU A 172 5.18 8.18 -6.85
CA LEU A 172 5.45 9.00 -5.67
C LEU A 172 5.91 10.41 -6.04
N GLN A 173 6.78 10.54 -7.05
CA GLN A 173 7.16 11.86 -7.54
C GLN A 173 5.98 12.60 -8.16
N ARG A 174 5.04 11.91 -8.82
CA ARG A 174 3.82 12.51 -9.36
C ARG A 174 2.96 13.08 -8.23
N LEU A 175 2.67 12.30 -7.20
CA LEU A 175 1.88 12.73 -6.04
C LEU A 175 2.49 13.96 -5.35
N LYS A 176 3.82 13.94 -5.14
CA LYS A 176 4.54 15.10 -4.58
C LYS A 176 4.42 16.38 -5.41
N ARG A 177 4.43 16.25 -6.75
CA ARG A 177 4.26 17.43 -7.65
C ARG A 177 2.84 17.97 -7.61
N GLU A 178 1.86 17.12 -7.31
CA GLU A 178 0.45 17.50 -7.17
C GLU A 178 0.15 18.15 -5.81
N GLY A 179 1.15 18.29 -4.93
CA GLY A 179 1.01 18.92 -3.63
C GLY A 179 0.30 18.04 -2.60
N LEU A 180 0.28 16.73 -2.86
CA LEU A 180 -0.15 15.69 -1.94
C LEU A 180 1.04 15.09 -1.21
#